data_AF-A0AAJ2H3N6-F1
#
_entry.id   AF-A0AAJ2H3N6-F1
#
_cell.length_a   1.000
_cell.length_b   1.000
_cell.length_c   1.000
_cell.angle_alpha   90.00
_cell.angle_beta   90.00
_cell.angle_gamma   90.00
#
_symmetry.space_group_name_H-M   'P 1'
#
loop_
_entity.id
_entity.type
_entity.pdbx_description
1 polymer ?
#
loop_
_entity_poly.entity_id
_entity_poly.type
_entity_poly.pdbx_seq_one_letter_code
_entity_poly.pdbx_strand_id
1 'polypeptide(L)'
;QVIVAGDFFQLPPVGKSGESNREKFAFMSDAWLEAKFNICYLTEQHRQDDNQLDQILNEIRAGQVSSSSNQLLLSTKNNALDEDITRLFTHNADVDQINEQHLQGIKNKAHSFKAQTEGNEKLL
;
A
#
# COMPACT_ATOMS: atom_id res chain seq x y z
N GLN A 1 -27.65 -0.09 6.11
CA GLN A 1 -26.62 0.56 6.96
C GLN A 1 -25.28 0.30 6.31
N VAL A 2 -24.40 1.31 6.24
CA VAL A 2 -23.07 1.20 5.62
C VAL A 2 -22.02 1.61 6.67
N ILE A 3 -20.95 0.84 6.78
CA ILE A 3 -19.78 1.15 7.62
C ILE A 3 -18.57 1.18 6.68
N VAL A 4 -17.79 2.25 6.76
CA VAL A 4 -16.57 2.45 5.96
C VAL A 4 -15.39 2.61 6.90
N ALA A 5 -14.25 2.06 6.52
CA ALA A 5 -12.98 2.20 7.23
C ALA A 5 -11.86 2.34 6.21
N GLY A 6 -10.88 3.17 6.53
CA GLY A 6 -9.76 3.44 5.64
C GLY A 6 -8.99 4.68 6.08
N ASP A 7 -7.99 5.02 5.29
CA ASP A 7 -7.08 6.11 5.57
C ASP A 7 -6.74 6.86 4.27
N PHE A 8 -7.30 8.06 4.13
CA PHE A 8 -7.13 8.87 2.92
C PHE A 8 -5.73 9.50 2.78
N PHE A 9 -4.84 9.33 3.77
CA PHE A 9 -3.43 9.70 3.65
C PHE A 9 -2.58 8.58 3.03
N GLN A 10 -3.16 7.41 2.75
CA GLN A 10 -2.48 6.33 2.03
C GLN A 10 -2.66 6.47 0.52
N LEU A 11 -2.62 5.36 -0.22
CA LEU A 11 -2.68 5.36 -1.67
C LEU A 11 -4.00 5.97 -2.18
N PRO A 12 -3.95 6.93 -3.12
CA PRO A 12 -5.14 7.41 -3.79
C PRO A 12 -5.73 6.32 -4.70
N PRO A 13 -7.00 6.46 -5.10
CA PRO A 13 -7.59 5.60 -6.12
C PRO A 13 -6.79 5.67 -7.43
N VAL A 14 -6.59 4.51 -8.07
CA VAL A 14 -5.99 4.44 -9.41
C VAL A 14 -6.98 5.03 -10.40
N GLY A 15 -6.63 6.17 -10.99
CA GLY A 15 -7.47 6.86 -11.97
C GLY A 15 -7.01 6.69 -13.41
N LYS A 16 -7.90 6.97 -14.35
CA LYS A 16 -7.61 7.10 -15.77
C LYS A 16 -6.98 8.47 -16.07
N SER A 17 -6.33 8.55 -17.23
CA SER A 17 -5.78 9.81 -17.73
C SER A 17 -6.90 10.84 -17.89
N GLY A 18 -6.70 12.05 -17.35
CA GLY A 18 -7.66 13.15 -17.42
C GLY A 18 -8.60 13.28 -16.22
N GLU A 19 -8.71 12.26 -15.35
CA GLU A 19 -9.53 12.36 -14.14
C GLU A 19 -8.84 13.21 -13.07
N SER A 20 -9.59 14.17 -12.52
CA SER A 20 -9.21 14.99 -11.38
C SER A 20 -9.29 14.24 -10.05
N ASN A 21 -8.69 14.78 -8.99
CA ASN A 21 -8.80 14.20 -7.65
C ASN A 21 -10.25 14.15 -7.15
N ARG A 22 -11.09 15.12 -7.55
CA ARG A 22 -12.52 15.17 -7.18
C ARG A 22 -13.31 13.99 -7.74
N GLU A 23 -12.93 13.52 -8.91
CA GLU A 23 -13.58 12.36 -9.55
C GLU A 23 -13.14 11.03 -8.94
N LYS A 24 -12.02 11.02 -8.19
CA LYS A 24 -11.41 9.79 -7.66
C LYS A 24 -11.77 9.52 -6.21
N PHE A 25 -11.60 10.52 -5.34
CA PHE A 25 -11.73 10.30 -3.91
C PHE A 25 -13.20 10.13 -3.48
N ALA A 26 -13.48 9.03 -2.78
CA ALA A 26 -14.83 8.70 -2.31
C ALA A 26 -15.46 9.82 -1.46
N PHE A 27 -14.67 10.46 -0.58
CA PHE A 27 -15.13 11.54 0.29
C PHE A 27 -15.48 12.85 -0.44
N MET A 28 -15.14 12.96 -1.74
CA MET A 28 -15.50 14.10 -2.58
C MET A 28 -16.79 13.86 -3.40
N SER A 29 -17.41 12.68 -3.29
CA SER A 29 -18.66 12.36 -4.00
C SER A 29 -19.90 12.89 -3.29
N ASP A 30 -20.94 13.22 -4.06
CA ASP A 30 -22.23 13.66 -3.51
C ASP A 30 -22.86 12.59 -2.61
N ALA A 31 -22.75 11.32 -2.99
CA ALA A 31 -23.24 10.20 -2.18
C ALA A 31 -22.60 10.13 -0.79
N TRP A 32 -21.30 10.42 -0.68
CA TRP A 32 -20.61 10.46 0.62
C TRP A 32 -21.09 11.63 1.48
N LEU A 33 -21.30 12.80 0.88
CA LEU A 33 -21.83 13.98 1.58
C LEU A 33 -23.28 13.76 2.06
N GLU A 34 -24.11 13.16 1.22
CA GLU A 34 -25.51 12.82 1.52
C GLU A 34 -25.64 11.73 2.60
N ALA A 35 -24.70 10.77 2.62
CA ALA A 35 -24.68 9.70 3.61
C ALA A 35 -24.50 10.21 5.05
N LYS A 36 -23.95 11.41 5.23
CA LYS A 36 -23.76 12.07 6.54
C LYS A 36 -23.17 11.13 7.58
N PHE A 37 -22.06 10.48 7.22
CA PHE A 37 -21.39 9.51 8.09
C PHE A 37 -21.01 10.15 9.44
N ASN A 38 -21.21 9.38 10.51
CA ASN A 38 -20.58 9.68 11.79
C ASN A 38 -19.10 9.30 11.70
N ILE A 39 -18.22 10.29 11.89
CA ILE A 39 -16.77 10.10 11.76
C ILE A 39 -16.20 9.74 13.12
N CYS A 40 -15.47 8.63 13.19
CA CYS A 40 -14.72 8.20 14.38
C CYS A 40 -13.25 8.04 14.00
N TYR A 41 -12.38 8.71 14.73
CA TYR A 41 -10.93 8.58 14.55
C TYR A 41 -10.36 7.59 15.54
N LEU A 42 -9.52 6.67 15.06
CA LEU A 42 -8.66 5.85 15.90
C LEU A 42 -7.32 6.59 16.07
N THR A 43 -6.91 6.78 17.31
CA THR A 43 -5.69 7.56 17.65
C THR A 43 -4.59 6.69 18.26
N GLU A 44 -4.94 5.51 18.77
CA GLU A 44 -3.96 4.58 19.34
C GLU A 44 -3.26 3.79 18.24
N GLN A 45 -1.94 3.80 18.25
CA GLN A 45 -1.11 3.03 17.33
C GLN A 45 -0.78 1.67 17.95
N HIS A 46 -1.01 0.59 17.20
CA HIS A 46 -0.72 -0.78 17.65
C HIS A 46 0.40 -1.46 16.86
N ARG A 47 0.75 -0.93 15.69
CA ARG A 47 1.72 -1.59 14.79
C ARG A 47 3.18 -1.28 15.15
N GLN A 48 3.44 -0.09 15.68
CA GLN A 48 4.76 0.35 16.10
C GLN A 48 4.67 0.88 17.52
N ASP A 49 5.68 0.60 18.35
CA ASP A 49 5.83 1.25 19.64
C ASP A 49 6.15 2.73 19.47
N ASP A 50 5.84 3.56 20.47
CA ASP A 50 6.18 4.98 20.52
C ASP A 50 7.72 5.14 20.57
N ASN A 51 8.31 5.25 19.38
CA ASN A 51 9.75 5.27 19.17
C ASN A 51 10.10 6.16 17.97
N GLN A 52 11.40 6.23 17.65
CA GLN A 52 11.91 7.05 16.54
C GLN A 52 11.25 6.73 15.18
N LEU A 53 10.84 5.49 14.94
CA LEU A 53 10.16 5.11 13.71
C LEU A 53 8.74 5.72 13.64
N ASP A 54 8.00 5.76 14.75
CA ASP A 54 6.67 6.36 14.77
C ASP A 54 6.72 7.86 14.43
N GLN A 55 7.70 8.59 14.98
CA GLN A 55 7.93 9.99 14.62
C GLN A 55 8.18 10.14 13.11
N ILE A 56 9.07 9.33 12.52
CA ILE A 56 9.38 9.39 11.09
C ILE A 56 8.12 9.12 10.25
N LEU A 57 7.33 8.11 10.61
CA LEU A 57 6.10 7.76 9.88
C LEU A 57 5.05 8.86 9.96
N ASN A 58 4.89 9.51 11.12
CA ASN A 58 3.98 10.64 11.29
C ASN A 58 4.43 11.88 10.51
N GLU A 59 5.74 12.16 10.44
CA GLU A 59 6.30 13.23 9.61
C GLU A 59 6.04 12.99 8.11
N ILE A 60 6.24 11.75 7.64
CA ILE A 60 5.92 11.35 6.25
C ILE A 60 4.43 11.52 5.97
N ARG A 61 3.56 11.06 6.88
CA ARG A 61 2.11 11.21 6.77
C ARG A 61 1.68 12.68 6.67
N ALA A 62 2.34 13.56 7.41
CA ALA A 62 2.10 15.01 7.38
C ALA A 62 2.72 15.71 6.16
N GLY A 63 3.57 15.03 5.38
CA GLY A 63 4.33 15.61 4.27
C GLY A 63 5.42 16.58 4.73
N GLN A 64 5.86 16.50 5.98
CA GLN A 64 6.82 17.42 6.60
C GLN A 64 7.97 16.63 7.24
N VAL A 65 8.86 16.09 6.42
CA VAL A 65 9.98 15.26 6.88
C VAL A 65 11.14 16.13 7.33
N SER A 66 11.56 15.96 8.59
CA SER A 66 12.71 16.68 9.15
C SER A 66 14.04 16.18 8.59
N SER A 67 15.07 17.03 8.63
CA SER A 67 16.43 16.64 8.21
C SER A 67 16.97 15.45 9.02
N SER A 68 16.67 15.37 10.31
CA SER A 68 17.05 14.25 11.18
C SER A 68 16.37 12.95 10.76
N SER A 69 15.06 12.97 10.50
CA SER A 69 14.32 11.80 10.01
C SER A 69 14.84 11.32 8.66
N ASN A 70 15.15 12.24 7.75
CA ASN A 70 15.73 11.90 6.45
C ASN A 70 17.13 11.27 6.59
N GLN A 71 17.99 11.81 7.48
CA GLN A 71 19.31 11.23 7.75
C GLN A 71 19.20 9.82 8.35
N LEU A 72 18.26 9.59 9.27
CA LEU A 72 18.00 8.27 9.83
C LEU A 72 17.58 7.28 8.74
N LEU A 73 16.61 7.65 7.88
CA LEU A 73 16.20 6.83 6.75
C LEU A 73 17.36 6.49 5.82
N LEU A 74 18.19 7.49 5.46
CA LEU A 74 19.36 7.27 4.60
C LEU A 74 20.40 6.35 5.24
N SER A 75 20.55 6.40 6.56
CA SER A 75 21.47 5.52 7.28
C SER A 75 21.09 4.04 7.16
N THR A 76 19.79 3.73 6.97
CA THR A 76 19.30 2.35 6.82
C THR A 76 19.63 1.72 5.46
N LYS A 77 20.11 2.49 4.48
CA LYS A 77 20.38 2.02 3.11
C LYS A 77 21.28 0.79 3.04
N ASN A 78 22.23 0.67 3.97
CA ASN A 78 23.20 -0.43 4.00
C ASN A 78 22.97 -1.38 5.19
N ASN A 79 21.77 -1.38 5.78
CA ASN A 79 21.45 -2.35 6.81
C ASN A 79 21.62 -3.76 6.24
N ALA A 80 22.22 -4.65 7.03
CA ALA A 80 22.22 -6.07 6.71
C ALA A 80 20.78 -6.58 6.86
N LEU A 81 20.24 -7.11 5.77
CA LEU A 81 18.90 -7.66 5.70
C LEU A 81 19.02 -9.16 5.40
N ASP A 82 18.11 -9.96 5.96
CA ASP A 82 18.04 -11.38 5.62
C ASP A 82 17.73 -11.55 4.12
N GLU A 83 18.19 -12.65 3.52
CA GLU A 83 17.98 -12.89 2.08
C GLU A 83 16.50 -13.05 1.72
N ASP A 84 15.67 -13.50 2.67
CA ASP A 84 14.26 -13.85 2.49
C ASP A 84 13.30 -12.79 3.07
N ILE A 85 13.64 -11.51 2.93
CA ILE A 85 12.75 -10.41 3.31
C ILE A 85 11.79 -10.06 2.18
N THR A 86 10.54 -9.72 2.54
CA THR A 86 9.59 -9.13 1.59
C THR A 86 10.05 -7.73 1.19
N ARG A 87 10.09 -7.47 -0.11
CA ARG A 87 10.44 -6.18 -0.69
C ARG A 87 9.20 -5.57 -1.36
N LEU A 88 9.05 -4.26 -1.23
CA LEU A 88 7.92 -3.52 -1.80
C LEU A 88 8.39 -2.70 -3.01
N PHE A 89 7.65 -2.77 -4.11
CA PHE A 89 7.92 -2.08 -5.36
C PHE A 89 6.70 -1.32 -5.85
N THR A 90 6.92 -0.36 -6.75
CA THR A 90 5.85 0.48 -7.31
C THR A 90 5.17 -0.13 -8.53
N HIS A 91 5.83 -1.05 -9.25
CA HIS A 91 5.30 -1.66 -10.47
C HIS A 91 5.26 -3.18 -10.34
N ASN A 92 4.17 -3.78 -10.82
CA ASN A 92 4.00 -5.24 -10.82
C ASN A 92 5.10 -5.96 -11.61
N ALA A 93 5.59 -5.36 -12.71
CA ALA A 93 6.67 -5.96 -13.49
C ALA A 93 7.96 -6.20 -12.67
N ASP A 94 8.31 -5.27 -11.77
CA ASP A 94 9.47 -5.43 -10.87
C ASP A 94 9.21 -6.53 -9.84
N VAL A 95 7.99 -6.58 -9.30
CA VAL A 95 7.55 -7.63 -8.36
C VAL A 95 7.60 -9.01 -9.01
N ASP A 96 7.04 -9.14 -10.21
CA ASP A 96 6.99 -10.39 -10.97
C ASP A 96 8.40 -10.88 -11.31
N GLN A 97 9.27 -9.99 -11.77
CA GLN A 97 10.67 -10.32 -12.07
C GLN A 97 11.40 -10.89 -10.85
N ILE A 98 11.28 -10.23 -9.69
CA ILE A 98 11.97 -10.64 -8.46
C ILE A 98 11.37 -11.95 -7.93
N ASN A 99 10.04 -12.06 -7.88
CA ASN A 99 9.39 -13.28 -7.41
C ASN A 99 9.76 -14.49 -8.28
N GLU A 100 9.77 -14.33 -9.60
CA GLU A 100 10.16 -15.40 -10.53
C GLU A 100 11.63 -15.79 -10.33
N GLN A 101 12.54 -14.81 -10.18
CA GLN A 101 13.95 -15.08 -9.90
C GLN A 101 14.14 -15.89 -8.60
N HIS A 102 13.46 -15.50 -7.52
CA HIS A 102 13.54 -16.21 -6.24
C HIS A 102 12.91 -17.61 -6.33
N LEU A 103 11.77 -17.75 -7.03
CA LEU A 103 11.09 -19.02 -7.25
C LEU A 103 11.98 -20.02 -8.03
N GLN A 104 12.66 -19.56 -9.08
CA GLN A 104 13.60 -20.37 -9.87
C GLN A 104 14.83 -20.81 -9.08
N GLY A 105 15.19 -20.08 -8.01
CA GLY A 105 16.27 -20.45 -7.10
C GLY A 105 15.94 -21.64 -6.18
N ILE A 106 14.66 -22.04 -6.09
CA ILE A 106 14.23 -23.14 -5.23
C ILE A 106 14.53 -24.49 -5.89
N LYS A 107 15.32 -25.33 -5.19
CA LYS A 107 15.76 -26.66 -5.70
C LYS A 107 14.66 -27.72 -5.73
N ASN A 108 13.57 -27.48 -5.01
CA ASN A 108 12.47 -28.43 -4.89
C ASN A 108 11.67 -28.50 -6.20
N LYS A 109 10.86 -29.56 -6.34
CA LYS A 109 10.02 -29.74 -7.51
C LYS A 109 8.98 -28.63 -7.61
N ALA A 110 8.90 -27.98 -8.78
CA ALA A 110 7.87 -27.01 -9.06
C ALA A 110 6.48 -27.67 -9.10
N HIS A 111 5.49 -26.96 -8.55
CA HIS A 111 4.09 -27.33 -8.59
C HIS A 111 3.31 -26.22 -9.29
N SER A 112 2.58 -26.56 -10.35
CA SER A 112 1.78 -25.61 -11.12
C SER A 112 0.30 -25.84 -10.87
N PHE A 113 -0.43 -24.75 -10.64
CA PHE A 113 -1.86 -24.75 -10.43
C PHE A 113 -2.51 -23.98 -11.57
N LYS A 114 -3.36 -24.65 -12.37
CA LYS A 114 -4.10 -23.99 -13.44
C LYS A 114 -5.44 -23.51 -12.89
N ALA A 115 -5.74 -22.22 -13.08
CA ALA A 115 -7.04 -21.68 -12.75
C ALA A 115 -8.13 -22.31 -13.64
N GLN A 116 -9.31 -22.51 -13.07
CA GLN A 116 -10.55 -22.80 -13.80
C GLN A 116 -11.45 -21.58 -13.66
N THR A 117 -12.00 -21.11 -14.78
CA THR A 117 -12.86 -19.93 -14.81
C THR A 117 -14.17 -20.27 -15.54
N GLU A 118 -15.28 -19.72 -15.04
CA GLU A 118 -16.61 -19.85 -15.63
C GLU A 118 -17.26 -18.46 -15.73
N GLY A 119 -18.00 -18.20 -16.81
CA GLY A 119 -18.58 -16.89 -17.07
C GLY A 119 -18.83 -16.62 -18.54
N ASN A 120 -19.26 -15.40 -18.86
CA ASN A 120 -19.44 -14.97 -20.24
C ASN A 120 -18.08 -14.83 -20.93
N GLU A 121 -17.84 -15.57 -22.02
CA GLU A 121 -16.57 -15.57 -22.77
C GLU A 121 -16.09 -14.19 -23.24
N LYS A 122 -16.98 -13.20 -23.35
CA LYS A 122 -16.59 -11.82 -23.71
C LYS A 122 -16.08 -10.99 -22.54
N LEU A 123 -16.25 -11.47 -21.30
CA LEU A 123 -15.84 -10.83 -20.05
C LEU A 123 -14.75 -11.63 -19.31
N LEU A 124 -14.49 -12.86 -19.77
CA LEU A 124 -13.36 -13.71 -19.40
C LEU A 124 -12.16 -13.39 -20.30
#